data_AF-A0A0D7AQA3-F1
#
_entry.id   AF-A0A0D7AQA3-F1
#
_cell.length_a   1.000
_cell.length_b   1.000
_cell.length_c   1.000
_cell.angle_alpha   90.00
_cell.angle_beta   90.00
_cell.angle_gamma   90.00
#
_symmetry.space_group_name_H-M   'P 1'
#
loop_
_entity.id
_entity.type
_entity.pdbx_description
1 polymer ?
#
loop_
_entity_poly.entity_id
_entity_poly.type
_entity_poly.pdbx_seq_one_letter_code
_entity_poly.pdbx_strand_id
1 'polypeptide(L)'
;MPISVPGAVCEDMSRESVKRTEGQYTSEEKPCYAHHLVWSDGIDHSITSKVSLAEASITMPPLPEPPEEEYMNLTTLDTIQDKPHLFRVDTAVNINRFEELLLNHPNPSLVASVAHGLRDGFWPWASHQGRDYPETYDNAEGRPALSNPTHIVFAREQFTLEVEKHRFSKPFGPMLLPRMYGVPIWIVPKPHSDKLCLVVDHSAGIYSLNSMILKSEHTMHLDGLQQLGEALICARREHGDKPLVIWKSDISKIKQTVVFDCKPHIDWRNNFGGGGSGRIWTTFFMLVLWIALFIKFILDLFTYVDNAFSWDFAGNLAWYEPYQTWYL
;
A
#
# COMPACT_ATOMS: atom_id res chain seq x y z
N MET A 1 23.02 -8.97 61.33
CA MET A 1 23.37 -8.20 60.13
C MET A 1 22.56 -8.71 58.95
N PRO A 2 21.48 -8.03 58.58
CA PRO A 2 20.86 -8.17 57.27
C PRO A 2 21.14 -6.91 56.44
N ILE A 3 21.59 -7.13 55.20
CA ILE A 3 21.87 -6.08 54.22
C ILE A 3 20.52 -5.56 53.70
N SER A 4 20.24 -4.30 54.00
CA SER A 4 19.09 -3.54 53.52
C SER A 4 19.28 -3.13 52.06
N VAL A 5 18.36 -3.56 51.20
CA VAL A 5 18.19 -3.05 49.83
C VAL A 5 17.46 -1.70 49.92
N PRO A 6 17.97 -0.59 49.34
CA PRO A 6 17.22 0.65 49.28
C PRO A 6 16.07 0.53 48.27
N GLY A 7 14.87 0.88 48.73
CA GLY A 7 13.68 0.97 47.88
C GLY A 7 13.83 2.05 46.82
N ALA A 8 13.49 1.70 45.59
CA ALA A 8 13.33 2.66 44.50
C ALA A 8 12.11 3.53 44.81
N VAL A 9 12.37 4.80 45.07
CA VAL A 9 11.36 5.86 45.15
C VAL A 9 10.78 6.03 43.75
N CYS A 10 9.47 5.85 43.63
CA CYS A 10 8.72 6.16 42.42
C CYS A 10 8.63 7.68 42.32
N GLU A 11 9.45 8.30 41.47
CA GLU A 11 9.33 9.73 41.17
C GLU A 11 8.07 9.95 40.31
N ASP A 12 7.16 10.74 40.87
CA ASP A 12 6.00 11.32 40.22
C ASP A 12 6.41 11.96 38.88
N MET A 13 5.92 11.41 37.77
CA MET A 13 5.91 12.12 36.49
C MET A 13 4.89 13.26 36.57
N SER A 14 5.34 14.40 37.09
CA SER A 14 4.61 15.65 37.04
C SER A 14 4.30 15.99 35.58
N ARG A 15 3.01 16.23 35.31
CA ARG A 15 2.50 16.82 34.06
C ARG A 15 3.13 18.19 33.84
N GLU A 16 4.26 18.25 33.16
CA GLU A 16 4.74 19.49 32.56
C GLU A 16 3.88 19.80 31.34
N SER A 17 2.96 20.74 31.52
CA SER A 17 2.29 21.44 30.43
C SER A 17 3.35 22.08 29.55
N VAL A 18 3.53 21.55 28.33
CA VAL A 18 4.41 22.08 27.30
C VAL A 18 3.99 23.53 27.02
N LYS A 19 4.78 24.49 27.49
CA LYS A 19 4.62 25.89 27.12
C LYS A 19 5.02 26.05 25.65
N ARG A 20 4.14 26.66 24.85
CA ARG A 20 4.46 27.11 23.49
C ARG A 20 5.71 28.00 23.57
N THR A 21 6.81 27.51 23.01
CA THR A 21 8.05 28.26 22.92
C THR A 21 8.03 28.97 21.58
N GLU A 22 7.91 30.30 21.61
CA GLU A 22 8.06 31.17 20.43
C GLU A 22 9.55 31.19 20.02
N GLY A 23 10.01 30.14 19.35
CA GLY A 23 11.35 30.04 18.78
C GLY A 23 11.27 29.73 17.29
N GLN A 24 11.84 30.59 16.45
CA GLN A 24 12.11 30.30 15.04
C GLN A 24 13.19 29.22 14.96
N TYR A 25 12.78 27.94 14.93
CA TYR A 25 13.67 26.85 14.57
C TYR A 25 13.63 26.66 13.05
N THR A 26 14.78 26.81 12.38
CA THR A 26 14.94 26.47 10.97
C THR A 26 14.84 24.95 10.80
N SER A 27 14.29 24.48 9.67
CA SER A 27 14.02 23.03 9.49
C SER A 27 15.31 22.19 9.47
N GLU A 28 16.44 22.79 9.10
CA GLU A 28 17.74 22.13 8.94
C GLU A 28 18.40 21.67 10.26
N GLU A 29 17.99 22.23 11.40
CA GLU A 29 18.54 21.85 12.72
C GLU A 29 17.82 20.66 13.36
N LYS A 30 16.71 20.20 12.77
CA LYS A 30 15.90 19.09 13.30
C LYS A 30 16.34 17.75 12.71
N PRO A 31 16.14 16.62 13.40
CA PRO A 31 16.32 15.31 12.78
C PRO A 31 15.27 15.09 11.68
N CYS A 32 15.64 14.43 10.58
CA CYS A 32 14.78 14.28 9.39
C CYS A 32 13.37 13.75 9.69
N TYR A 33 13.20 12.89 10.70
CA TYR A 33 11.90 12.36 11.09
C TYR A 33 10.96 13.39 11.76
N ALA A 34 11.50 14.53 12.19
CA ALA A 34 10.77 15.62 12.84
C ALA A 34 10.64 16.87 11.96
N HIS A 35 11.18 16.83 10.73
CA HIS A 35 11.06 17.92 9.78
C HIS A 35 9.59 18.21 9.47
N HIS A 36 9.22 19.48 9.55
CA HIS A 36 7.87 19.96 9.23
C HIS A 36 6.72 19.32 10.03
N LEU A 37 6.99 18.69 11.18
CA LEU A 37 5.99 18.21 12.14
C LEU A 37 5.80 19.18 13.33
N VAL A 38 6.28 20.42 13.18
CA VAL A 38 6.05 21.50 14.14
C VAL A 38 5.28 22.58 13.40
N TRP A 39 3.99 22.66 13.69
CA TRP A 39 3.12 23.68 13.13
C TRP A 39 3.28 24.98 13.93
N SER A 40 3.81 26.02 13.30
CA SER A 40 3.87 27.36 13.85
C SER A 40 2.56 28.12 13.62
N ASP A 41 2.22 29.04 14.52
CA ASP A 41 1.05 29.91 14.33
C ASP A 41 1.24 30.93 13.19
N GLY A 42 2.49 31.17 12.78
CA GLY A 42 2.80 31.96 11.59
C GLY A 42 2.44 31.19 10.33
N ILE A 43 1.73 31.86 9.40
CA ILE A 43 1.55 31.39 8.03
C ILE A 43 2.94 31.34 7.41
N ASP A 44 3.58 30.17 7.41
CA ASP A 44 4.77 29.98 6.61
C ASP A 44 4.30 29.89 5.15
N HIS A 45 4.28 31.03 4.47
CA HIS A 45 3.93 31.12 3.04
C HIS A 45 4.86 30.29 2.14
N SER A 46 5.93 29.70 2.68
CA SER A 46 6.78 28.75 1.96
C SER A 46 6.23 27.33 1.92
N ILE A 47 5.28 26.97 2.80
CA ILE A 47 4.64 25.65 2.82
C ILE A 47 3.36 25.74 2.01
N THR A 48 3.46 25.44 0.72
CA THR A 48 2.27 25.19 -0.11
C THR A 48 1.51 24.02 0.53
N SER A 49 0.24 24.21 0.91
CA SER A 49 -0.60 23.11 1.39
C SER A 49 -0.49 21.97 0.39
N LYS A 50 0.00 20.82 0.85
CA LYS A 50 0.18 19.65 -0.01
C LYS A 50 -1.19 19.22 -0.49
N VAL A 51 -1.41 19.31 -1.80
CA VAL A 51 -2.60 18.76 -2.48
C VAL A 51 -2.88 17.39 -1.90
N SER A 52 -4.09 17.14 -1.41
CA SER A 52 -4.44 15.83 -0.85
C SER A 52 -4.41 14.76 -1.94
N LEU A 53 -4.30 13.50 -1.56
CA LEU A 53 -4.32 12.42 -2.53
C LEU A 53 -5.63 12.40 -3.33
N ALA A 54 -6.76 12.69 -2.68
CA ALA A 54 -8.06 12.78 -3.33
C ALA A 54 -8.13 13.95 -4.33
N GLU A 55 -7.50 15.08 -4.06
CA GLU A 55 -7.45 16.20 -5.02
C GLU A 55 -6.47 15.92 -6.16
N ALA A 56 -5.38 15.18 -5.90
CA ALA A 56 -4.43 14.79 -6.92
C ALA A 56 -5.07 13.92 -8.02
N SER A 57 -6.15 13.18 -7.72
CA SER A 57 -6.89 12.39 -8.73
C SER A 57 -7.50 13.25 -9.85
N ILE A 58 -7.76 14.54 -9.58
CA ILE A 58 -8.38 15.47 -10.53
C ILE A 58 -7.47 15.72 -11.74
N THR A 59 -6.14 15.65 -11.56
CA THR A 59 -5.17 15.97 -12.61
C THR A 59 -4.25 14.79 -12.98
N MET A 60 -4.33 13.68 -12.25
CA MET A 60 -3.48 12.51 -12.50
C MET A 60 -3.76 11.88 -13.87
N PRO A 61 -2.72 11.53 -14.66
CA PRO A 61 -2.92 10.82 -15.92
C PRO A 61 -3.57 9.44 -15.69
N PRO A 62 -4.30 8.90 -16.69
CA PRO A 62 -4.83 7.55 -16.62
C PRO A 62 -3.71 6.52 -16.43
N LEU A 63 -4.08 5.36 -15.88
CA LEU A 63 -3.18 4.22 -15.80
C LEU A 63 -2.79 3.75 -17.22
N PRO A 64 -1.55 3.28 -17.40
CA PRO A 64 -1.08 2.86 -18.71
C PRO A 64 -1.75 1.56 -19.12
N GLU A 65 -1.88 1.39 -20.43
CA GLU A 65 -2.15 0.09 -21.04
C GLU A 65 -0.83 -0.65 -21.32
N PRO A 66 -0.87 -1.98 -21.48
CA PRO A 66 0.23 -2.71 -22.09
C PRO A 66 0.65 -2.07 -23.42
N PRO A 67 1.95 -1.98 -23.72
CA PRO A 67 2.39 -1.47 -25.01
C PRO A 67 2.06 -2.47 -26.13
N GLU A 68 1.97 -1.98 -27.37
CA GLU A 68 1.55 -2.77 -28.54
C GLU A 68 2.40 -4.05 -28.72
N GLU A 69 3.69 -4.01 -28.37
CA GLU A 69 4.56 -5.17 -28.48
C GLU A 69 4.10 -6.35 -27.59
N GLU A 70 3.47 -6.07 -26.46
CA GLU A 70 2.93 -7.10 -25.57
C GLU A 70 1.62 -7.70 -26.10
N TYR A 71 0.80 -6.90 -26.80
CA TYR A 71 -0.40 -7.40 -27.48
C TYR A 71 -0.06 -8.31 -28.67
N MET A 72 1.07 -8.09 -29.32
CA MET A 72 1.53 -8.86 -30.47
C MET A 72 2.41 -10.07 -30.09
N ASN A 73 2.62 -10.29 -28.80
CA ASN A 73 3.47 -11.36 -28.29
C ASN A 73 2.74 -12.71 -28.30
N LEU A 74 2.84 -13.42 -29.43
CA LEU A 74 2.18 -14.71 -29.66
C LEU A 74 2.47 -15.73 -28.56
N THR A 75 3.71 -15.80 -28.04
CA THR A 75 4.03 -16.76 -26.98
C THR A 75 3.28 -16.48 -25.67
N THR A 76 3.12 -15.21 -25.31
CA THR A 76 2.30 -14.81 -24.15
C THR A 76 0.84 -15.18 -24.38
N LEU A 77 0.30 -14.87 -25.57
CA LEU A 77 -1.09 -15.16 -25.92
C LEU A 77 -1.38 -16.67 -25.91
N ASP A 78 -0.49 -17.48 -26.49
CA ASP A 78 -0.60 -18.95 -26.50
C ASP A 78 -0.61 -19.49 -25.05
N THR A 79 0.27 -18.97 -24.18
CA THR A 79 0.32 -19.38 -22.77
C THR A 79 -0.96 -19.02 -22.03
N ILE A 80 -1.52 -17.83 -22.27
CA ILE A 80 -2.79 -17.39 -21.68
C ILE A 80 -3.95 -18.25 -22.18
N GLN A 81 -4.01 -18.53 -23.48
CA GLN A 81 -5.04 -19.35 -24.11
C GLN A 81 -4.99 -20.81 -23.64
N ASP A 82 -3.80 -21.37 -23.47
CA ASP A 82 -3.62 -22.75 -23.02
C ASP A 82 -3.88 -22.93 -21.53
N LYS A 83 -3.66 -21.88 -20.73
CA LYS A 83 -3.76 -21.92 -19.26
C LYS A 83 -4.61 -20.76 -18.70
N PRO A 84 -5.87 -20.57 -19.15
CA PRO A 84 -6.68 -19.42 -18.73
C PRO A 84 -6.98 -19.43 -17.23
N HIS A 85 -7.04 -20.62 -16.61
CA HIS A 85 -7.22 -20.78 -15.17
C HIS A 85 -6.06 -20.22 -14.32
N LEU A 86 -4.91 -19.93 -14.92
CA LEU A 86 -3.77 -19.31 -14.26
C LEU A 86 -3.81 -17.78 -14.31
N PHE A 87 -4.51 -17.18 -15.29
CA PHE A 87 -4.56 -15.74 -15.52
C PHE A 87 -5.93 -15.17 -15.14
N ARG A 88 -6.32 -15.39 -13.88
CA ARG A 88 -7.59 -14.91 -13.36
C ARG A 88 -7.44 -13.47 -12.88
N VAL A 89 -8.34 -12.61 -13.33
CA VAL A 89 -8.55 -11.27 -12.76
C VAL A 89 -9.86 -11.30 -11.98
N ASP A 90 -9.79 -10.98 -10.69
CA ASP A 90 -10.97 -10.82 -9.86
C ASP A 90 -10.78 -9.71 -8.84
N THR A 91 -11.88 -9.06 -8.46
CA THR A 91 -11.88 -7.97 -7.51
C THR A 91 -13.08 -8.07 -6.58
N ALA A 92 -12.88 -7.67 -5.31
CA ALA A 92 -13.97 -7.51 -4.36
C ALA A 92 -14.71 -6.17 -4.54
N VAL A 93 -14.17 -5.27 -5.36
CA VAL A 93 -14.76 -3.96 -5.63
C VAL A 93 -15.99 -4.15 -6.52
N ASN A 94 -17.14 -3.62 -6.09
CA ASN A 94 -18.29 -3.50 -6.97
C ASN A 94 -18.02 -2.40 -8.00
N ILE A 95 -17.54 -2.79 -9.18
CA ILE A 95 -17.07 -1.88 -10.23
C ILE A 95 -18.20 -0.99 -10.74
N ASN A 96 -19.40 -1.55 -10.93
CA ASN A 96 -20.56 -0.78 -11.39
C ASN A 96 -20.92 0.33 -10.38
N ARG A 97 -20.92 0.01 -9.09
CA ARG A 97 -21.18 1.00 -8.03
C ARG A 97 -20.03 2.01 -7.91
N PHE A 98 -18.80 1.56 -8.10
CA PHE A 98 -17.62 2.42 -8.10
C PHE A 98 -17.69 3.48 -9.21
N GLU A 99 -18.00 3.07 -10.44
CA GLU A 99 -18.20 4.00 -11.57
C GLU A 99 -19.40 4.92 -11.36
N GLU A 100 -20.53 4.40 -10.87
CA GLU A 100 -21.71 5.21 -10.57
C GLU A 100 -21.41 6.33 -9.58
N LEU A 101 -20.66 6.02 -8.51
CA LEU A 101 -20.24 7.00 -7.51
C LEU A 101 -19.23 8.03 -8.07
N LEU A 102 -18.52 7.68 -9.14
CA LEU A 102 -17.51 8.53 -9.80
C LEU A 102 -18.02 9.18 -11.09
N LEU A 103 -19.32 9.10 -11.38
CA LEU A 103 -19.90 9.65 -12.62
C LEU A 103 -19.59 11.13 -12.82
N ASN A 104 -19.54 11.90 -11.73
CA ASN A 104 -19.25 13.34 -11.73
C ASN A 104 -17.79 13.67 -11.38
N HIS A 105 -16.89 12.69 -11.38
CA HIS A 105 -15.48 12.92 -11.12
C HIS A 105 -14.88 13.81 -12.22
N PRO A 106 -14.10 14.86 -11.90
CA PRO A 106 -13.56 15.79 -12.91
C PRO A 106 -12.62 15.16 -13.95
N ASN A 107 -12.05 14.00 -13.64
CA ASN A 107 -11.13 13.27 -14.50
C ASN A 107 -11.74 11.91 -14.91
N PRO A 108 -12.59 11.88 -15.96
CA PRO A 108 -13.25 10.66 -16.40
C PRO A 108 -12.28 9.64 -16.99
N SER A 109 -11.18 10.09 -17.61
CA SER A 109 -10.16 9.21 -18.20
C SER A 109 -9.46 8.36 -17.15
N LEU A 110 -9.11 8.96 -16.00
CA LEU A 110 -8.54 8.22 -14.88
C LEU A 110 -9.52 7.16 -14.35
N VAL A 111 -10.79 7.56 -14.11
CA VAL A 111 -11.85 6.65 -13.64
C VAL A 111 -12.01 5.46 -14.58
N ALA A 112 -12.07 5.72 -15.89
CA ALA A 112 -12.18 4.67 -16.90
C ALA A 112 -10.98 3.71 -16.86
N SER A 113 -9.74 4.22 -16.79
CA SER A 113 -8.54 3.38 -16.73
C SER A 113 -8.49 2.52 -15.46
N VAL A 114 -8.91 3.04 -14.31
CA VAL A 114 -8.98 2.27 -13.05
C VAL A 114 -10.07 1.21 -13.13
N ALA A 115 -11.25 1.57 -13.66
CA ALA A 115 -12.35 0.63 -13.81
C ALA A 115 -12.02 -0.50 -14.82
N HIS A 116 -11.29 -0.18 -15.90
CA HIS A 116 -10.74 -1.17 -16.82
C HIS A 116 -9.75 -2.09 -16.09
N GLY A 117 -8.78 -1.55 -15.37
CA GLY A 117 -7.81 -2.36 -14.63
C GLY A 117 -8.42 -3.24 -13.53
N LEU A 118 -9.53 -2.82 -12.92
CA LEU A 118 -10.30 -3.65 -11.98
C LEU A 118 -11.03 -4.82 -12.66
N ARG A 119 -11.39 -4.71 -13.94
CA ARG A 119 -12.06 -5.75 -14.72
C ARG A 119 -11.07 -6.71 -15.36
N ASP A 120 -10.06 -6.14 -16.00
CA ASP A 120 -9.25 -6.81 -17.00
C ASP A 120 -7.76 -6.94 -16.57
N GLY A 121 -7.39 -6.30 -15.46
CA GLY A 121 -6.06 -6.34 -14.87
C GLY A 121 -5.27 -5.06 -15.11
N PHE A 122 -4.32 -4.77 -14.21
CA PHE A 122 -3.50 -3.56 -14.29
C PHE A 122 -2.16 -3.83 -14.94
N TRP A 123 -1.73 -2.95 -15.84
CA TRP A 123 -0.36 -2.96 -16.35
C TRP A 123 0.59 -2.25 -15.38
N PRO A 124 1.70 -2.89 -14.93
CA PRO A 124 2.55 -2.36 -13.87
C PRO A 124 3.65 -1.39 -14.37
N TRP A 125 3.45 -0.71 -15.51
CA TRP A 125 4.50 0.09 -16.19
C TRP A 125 5.76 -0.72 -16.53
N ALA A 126 5.62 -2.05 -16.68
CA ALA A 126 6.72 -2.88 -17.12
C ALA A 126 7.07 -2.56 -18.57
N SER A 127 8.36 -2.47 -18.86
CA SER A 127 8.88 -2.26 -20.20
C SER A 127 10.16 -3.07 -20.40
N HIS A 128 10.21 -3.79 -21.51
CA HIS A 128 11.39 -4.50 -21.98
C HIS A 128 12.31 -3.59 -22.83
N GLN A 129 11.95 -2.32 -23.03
CA GLN A 129 12.67 -1.44 -23.94
C GLN A 129 14.12 -1.22 -23.50
N GLY A 130 15.05 -1.50 -24.41
CA GLY A 130 16.48 -1.23 -24.24
C GLY A 130 17.25 -2.25 -23.40
N ARG A 131 16.69 -3.42 -23.10
CA ARG A 131 17.40 -4.50 -22.38
C ARG A 131 17.11 -5.88 -22.96
N ASP A 132 18.13 -6.72 -22.98
CA ASP A 132 18.04 -8.12 -23.42
C ASP A 132 17.50 -9.01 -22.29
N TYR A 133 16.21 -8.85 -21.98
CA TYR A 133 15.53 -9.73 -21.05
C TYR A 133 15.29 -11.11 -21.69
N PRO A 134 15.58 -12.22 -20.97
CA PRO A 134 15.23 -13.56 -21.44
C PRO A 134 13.71 -13.70 -21.55
N GLU A 135 13.25 -14.65 -22.35
CA GLU A 135 11.82 -14.88 -22.50
C GLU A 135 11.18 -15.37 -21.19
N THR A 136 11.84 -16.29 -20.50
CA THR A 136 11.39 -16.90 -19.23
C THR A 136 12.61 -17.00 -18.33
N TYR A 137 12.47 -16.62 -17.06
CA TYR A 137 13.60 -16.66 -16.13
C TYR A 137 13.16 -16.86 -14.68
N ASP A 138 13.77 -17.83 -14.00
CA ASP A 138 13.52 -18.04 -12.59
C ASP A 138 14.58 -17.31 -11.74
N ASN A 139 14.23 -16.14 -11.19
CA ASN A 139 15.13 -15.42 -10.29
C ASN A 139 15.33 -16.13 -8.94
N ALA A 140 14.56 -17.18 -8.64
CA ALA A 140 14.75 -18.03 -7.47
C ALA A 140 15.77 -19.16 -7.70
N GLU A 141 16.08 -19.49 -8.96
CA GLU A 141 17.04 -20.54 -9.29
C GLU A 141 18.44 -20.21 -8.75
N GLY A 142 19.13 -21.21 -8.19
CA GLY A 142 20.46 -21.07 -7.63
C GLY A 142 20.54 -20.30 -6.30
N ARG A 143 19.42 -19.81 -5.75
CA ARG A 143 19.39 -19.18 -4.42
C ARG A 143 19.32 -20.22 -3.31
N PRO A 144 19.87 -19.90 -2.11
CA PRO A 144 19.75 -20.80 -0.97
C PRO A 144 18.28 -21.04 -0.63
N ALA A 145 17.87 -22.31 -0.59
CA ALA A 145 16.57 -22.67 -0.07
C ALA A 145 16.45 -22.23 1.40
N LEU A 146 15.22 -21.96 1.84
CA LEU A 146 14.93 -21.71 3.26
C LEU A 146 15.46 -22.89 4.08
N SER A 147 16.45 -22.65 4.93
CA SER A 147 17.13 -23.70 5.72
C SER A 147 16.53 -23.87 7.11
N ASN A 148 15.89 -22.84 7.64
CA ASN A 148 15.27 -22.87 8.98
C ASN A 148 13.94 -23.66 8.93
N PRO A 149 13.79 -24.75 9.71
CA PRO A 149 12.56 -25.55 9.75
C PRO A 149 11.30 -24.74 10.06
N THR A 150 11.38 -23.77 10.99
CA THR A 150 10.26 -22.90 11.35
C THR A 150 9.84 -22.02 10.16
N HIS A 151 10.80 -21.52 9.38
CA HIS A 151 10.51 -20.73 8.19
C HIS A 151 9.85 -21.57 7.10
N ILE A 152 10.29 -22.81 6.91
CA ILE A 152 9.70 -23.75 5.95
C ILE A 152 8.26 -24.07 6.32
N VAL A 153 7.98 -24.41 7.59
CA VAL A 153 6.63 -24.71 8.07
C VAL A 153 5.72 -23.50 7.88
N PHE A 154 6.18 -22.32 8.32
CA PHE A 154 5.44 -21.07 8.13
C PHE A 154 5.14 -20.79 6.66
N ALA A 155 6.14 -20.91 5.77
CA ALA A 155 5.95 -20.68 4.34
C ALA A 155 4.92 -21.66 3.74
N ARG A 156 4.99 -22.95 4.10
CA ARG A 156 4.01 -23.97 3.67
C ARG A 156 2.59 -23.60 4.11
N GLU A 157 2.40 -23.30 5.39
CA GLU A 157 1.09 -22.91 5.93
C GLU A 157 0.54 -21.66 5.25
N GLN A 158 1.38 -20.63 5.07
CA GLN A 158 0.98 -19.41 4.37
C GLN A 158 0.54 -19.70 2.93
N PHE A 159 1.30 -20.48 2.17
CA PHE A 159 0.93 -20.84 0.80
C PHE A 159 -0.39 -21.62 0.74
N THR A 160 -0.57 -22.59 1.64
CA THR A 160 -1.84 -23.34 1.73
C THR A 160 -3.01 -22.39 1.99
N LEU A 161 -2.88 -21.47 2.94
CA LEU A 161 -3.93 -20.50 3.27
C LEU A 161 -4.23 -19.55 2.10
N GLU A 162 -3.21 -19.08 1.36
CA GLU A 162 -3.43 -18.19 0.21
C GLU A 162 -4.06 -18.92 -0.98
N VAL A 163 -3.75 -20.21 -1.18
CA VAL A 163 -4.44 -21.06 -2.18
C VAL A 163 -5.90 -21.31 -1.78
N GLU A 164 -6.16 -21.62 -0.50
CA GLU A 164 -7.52 -21.81 0.04
C GLU A 164 -8.38 -20.54 -0.08
N LYS A 165 -7.77 -19.37 0.11
CA LYS A 165 -8.43 -18.06 -0.07
C LYS A 165 -8.61 -17.67 -1.54
N HIS A 166 -8.26 -18.52 -2.50
CA HIS A 166 -8.30 -18.22 -3.93
C HIS A 166 -7.54 -16.94 -4.29
N ARG A 167 -6.38 -16.75 -3.67
CA ARG A 167 -5.45 -15.67 -3.99
C ARG A 167 -4.30 -16.20 -4.82
N PHE A 168 -3.81 -17.38 -4.46
CA PHE A 168 -2.81 -18.10 -5.24
C PHE A 168 -3.47 -19.19 -6.09
N SER A 169 -2.91 -19.43 -7.27
CA SER A 169 -3.19 -20.62 -8.06
C SER A 169 -2.69 -21.87 -7.34
N LYS A 170 -3.26 -23.01 -7.70
CA LYS A 170 -2.61 -24.31 -7.46
C LYS A 170 -1.26 -24.33 -8.21
N PRO A 171 -0.27 -25.10 -7.74
CA PRO A 171 0.99 -25.24 -8.45
C PRO A 171 0.74 -25.90 -9.81
N PHE A 172 1.43 -25.42 -10.86
CA PHE A 172 1.16 -25.82 -12.26
C PHE A 172 2.29 -26.60 -12.92
N GLY A 173 3.23 -27.10 -12.13
CA GLY A 173 4.36 -27.91 -12.60
C GLY A 173 5.67 -27.47 -11.96
N PRO A 174 6.79 -28.17 -12.18
CA PRO A 174 8.09 -27.79 -11.65
C PRO A 174 8.78 -26.70 -12.48
N MET A 175 8.29 -26.43 -13.69
CA MET A 175 8.86 -25.46 -14.62
C MET A 175 7.93 -24.27 -14.79
N LEU A 176 8.51 -23.08 -14.93
CA LEU A 176 7.81 -21.90 -15.39
C LEU A 176 7.28 -22.12 -16.81
N LEU A 177 6.13 -21.53 -17.11
CA LEU A 177 5.62 -21.48 -18.48
C LEU A 177 6.33 -20.36 -19.25
N PRO A 178 6.30 -20.39 -20.59
CA PRO A 178 6.85 -19.31 -21.40
C PRO A 178 6.34 -17.94 -20.91
N ARG A 179 7.22 -16.94 -20.93
CA ARG A 179 6.95 -15.56 -20.50
C ARG A 179 6.69 -15.37 -19.01
N MET A 180 6.97 -16.38 -18.18
CA MET A 180 6.91 -16.25 -16.73
C MET A 180 8.27 -15.96 -16.10
N TYR A 181 8.21 -15.18 -15.03
CA TYR A 181 9.35 -14.84 -14.22
C TYR A 181 9.14 -15.36 -12.80
N GLY A 182 10.04 -16.22 -12.35
CA GLY A 182 10.03 -16.73 -10.98
C GLY A 182 10.59 -15.66 -10.05
N VAL A 183 9.90 -15.41 -8.94
CA VAL A 183 10.34 -14.46 -7.91
C VAL A 183 10.59 -15.23 -6.61
N PRO A 184 11.78 -15.08 -6.01
CA PRO A 184 12.09 -15.75 -4.75
C PRO A 184 11.32 -15.13 -3.59
N ILE A 185 11.13 -15.95 -2.56
CA ILE A 185 10.55 -15.53 -1.29
C ILE A 185 11.56 -15.63 -0.15
N TRP A 186 11.39 -14.78 0.83
CA TRP A 186 12.14 -14.81 2.09
C TRP A 186 11.17 -14.81 3.27
N ILE A 187 11.57 -15.45 4.36
CA ILE A 187 10.86 -15.37 5.63
C ILE A 187 11.73 -14.58 6.60
N VAL A 188 11.18 -13.49 7.13
CA VAL A 188 11.86 -12.63 8.09
C VAL A 188 11.00 -12.46 9.34
N PRO A 189 11.61 -12.33 10.54
CA PRO A 189 10.86 -12.01 11.74
C PRO A 189 10.34 -10.58 11.69
N LYS A 190 9.13 -10.34 12.19
CA LYS A 190 8.63 -8.98 12.38
C LYS A 190 9.38 -8.34 13.56
N PRO A 191 9.83 -7.08 13.42
CA PRO A 191 10.42 -6.36 14.54
C PRO A 191 9.50 -6.40 15.77
N HIS A 192 10.08 -6.63 16.95
CA HIS A 192 9.37 -6.63 18.24
C HIS A 192 8.22 -7.65 18.34
N SER A 193 8.25 -8.73 17.57
CA SER A 193 7.24 -9.79 17.62
C SER A 193 7.82 -11.14 17.26
N ASP A 194 7.27 -12.21 17.82
CA ASP A 194 7.59 -13.60 17.41
C ASP A 194 6.92 -13.98 16.08
N LYS A 195 6.16 -13.06 15.47
CA LYS A 195 5.49 -13.29 14.19
C LYS A 195 6.48 -13.24 13.05
N LEU A 196 6.38 -14.19 12.14
CA LEU A 196 7.10 -14.19 10.87
C LEU A 196 6.32 -13.41 9.80
N CYS A 197 7.03 -12.90 8.81
CA CYS A 197 6.42 -12.38 7.59
C CYS A 197 7.10 -12.96 6.34
N LEU A 198 6.27 -13.18 5.33
CA LEU A 198 6.71 -13.63 4.02
C LEU A 198 6.94 -12.41 3.12
N VAL A 199 8.16 -12.29 2.62
CA VAL A 199 8.63 -11.23 1.73
C VAL A 199 8.78 -11.83 0.33
N VAL A 200 8.25 -11.15 -0.68
CA VAL A 200 8.46 -11.50 -2.09
C VAL A 200 9.47 -10.51 -2.65
N ASP A 201 10.61 -11.01 -3.12
CA ASP A 201 11.74 -10.17 -3.51
C ASP A 201 11.73 -9.88 -5.01
N HIS A 202 10.88 -8.93 -5.40
CA HIS A 202 10.73 -8.47 -6.79
C HIS A 202 11.97 -7.77 -7.35
N SER A 203 12.98 -7.50 -6.51
CA SER A 203 14.26 -6.90 -6.89
C SER A 203 15.38 -7.93 -6.99
N ALA A 204 15.07 -9.22 -6.80
CA ALA A 204 16.04 -10.29 -6.85
C ALA A 204 16.55 -10.52 -8.28
N GLY A 205 17.86 -10.41 -8.46
CA GLY A 205 18.55 -10.85 -9.68
C GLY A 205 18.69 -9.75 -10.73
N ILE A 206 19.43 -10.07 -11.80
CA ILE A 206 19.71 -9.12 -12.89
C ILE A 206 18.48 -8.91 -13.79
N TYR A 207 17.57 -9.89 -13.84
CA TYR A 207 16.31 -9.85 -14.57
C TYR A 207 15.11 -9.75 -13.62
N SER A 208 15.26 -8.94 -12.55
CA SER A 208 14.22 -8.72 -11.56
C SER A 208 13.02 -7.97 -12.15
N LEU A 209 11.80 -8.27 -11.67
CA LEU A 209 10.59 -7.61 -12.15
C LEU A 209 10.63 -6.10 -11.92
N ASN A 210 11.16 -5.65 -10.78
CA ASN A 210 11.28 -4.23 -10.48
C ASN A 210 12.25 -3.50 -11.42
N SER A 211 13.18 -4.21 -12.06
CA SER A 211 14.10 -3.61 -13.03
C SER A 211 13.47 -3.36 -14.41
N MET A 212 12.29 -3.91 -14.67
CA MET A 212 11.46 -3.61 -15.86
C MET A 212 10.64 -2.33 -15.69
N ILE A 213 10.55 -1.80 -14.47
CA ILE A 213 9.76 -0.61 -14.15
C ILE A 213 10.72 0.56 -13.92
N LEU A 214 10.54 1.65 -14.67
CA LEU A 214 11.34 2.86 -14.50
C LEU A 214 11.22 3.40 -13.08
N LYS A 215 12.34 3.83 -12.48
CA LYS A 215 12.38 4.33 -11.09
C LYS A 215 11.45 5.53 -10.84
N SER A 216 11.19 6.35 -11.86
CA SER A 216 10.20 7.43 -11.80
C SER A 216 8.82 6.92 -11.43
N GLU A 217 8.46 5.72 -11.88
CA GLU A 217 7.14 5.13 -11.69
C GLU A 217 6.95 4.49 -10.31
N HIS A 218 8.02 4.37 -9.52
CA HIS A 218 7.98 3.82 -8.15
C HIS A 218 7.52 4.87 -7.12
N THR A 219 7.60 6.16 -7.48
CA THR A 219 7.24 7.26 -6.58
C THR A 219 5.72 7.43 -6.54
N MET A 220 5.18 7.64 -5.36
CA MET A 220 3.76 7.89 -5.13
C MET A 220 3.57 9.19 -4.38
N HIS A 221 2.53 9.93 -4.77
CA HIS A 221 2.00 11.01 -3.94
C HIS A 221 1.19 10.38 -2.81
N LEU A 222 1.45 10.76 -1.55
CA LEU A 222 0.77 10.24 -0.37
C LEU A 222 0.45 11.40 0.57
N ASP A 223 -0.65 11.27 1.32
CA ASP A 223 -0.91 12.20 2.40
C ASP A 223 0.05 11.92 3.57
N GLY A 224 0.31 12.92 4.39
CA GLY A 224 1.20 12.80 5.53
C GLY A 224 0.54 13.30 6.80
N LEU A 225 1.27 13.12 7.91
CA LEU A 225 0.87 13.67 9.20
C LEU A 225 0.81 15.20 9.20
N GLN A 226 1.48 15.84 8.23
CA GLN A 226 1.44 17.30 8.01
C GLN A 226 0.01 17.78 7.77
N GLN A 227 -0.69 17.17 6.81
CA GLN A 227 -2.08 17.50 6.50
C GLN A 227 -3.01 17.20 7.67
N LEU A 228 -2.80 16.07 8.37
CA LEU A 228 -3.58 15.76 9.58
C LEU A 228 -3.40 16.82 10.67
N GLY A 229 -2.17 17.26 10.93
CA GLY A 229 -1.92 18.29 11.93
C GLY A 229 -2.50 19.65 11.54
N GLU A 230 -2.45 20.02 10.26
CA GLU A 230 -3.12 21.23 9.75
C GLU A 230 -4.63 21.15 10.00
N ALA A 231 -5.27 20.02 9.65
CA ALA A 231 -6.69 19.79 9.89
C ALA A 231 -7.07 19.88 11.38
N LEU A 232 -6.30 19.25 12.26
CA LEU A 232 -6.53 19.30 13.72
C LEU A 232 -6.38 20.71 14.29
N ILE A 233 -5.45 21.51 13.77
CA ILE A 233 -5.27 22.91 14.18
C ILE A 233 -6.45 23.76 13.71
N CYS A 234 -6.90 23.59 12.46
CA CYS A 234 -8.09 24.25 11.95
C CYS A 234 -9.32 23.89 12.79
N ALA A 235 -9.55 22.60 13.06
CA ALA A 235 -10.63 22.13 13.92
C ALA A 235 -10.60 22.76 15.32
N ARG A 236 -9.41 22.83 15.95
CA ARG A 236 -9.23 23.47 17.26
C ARG A 236 -9.52 24.97 17.22
N ARG A 237 -9.14 25.67 16.14
CA ARG A 237 -9.41 27.11 15.95
C ARG A 237 -10.89 27.39 15.76
N GLU A 238 -11.57 26.55 14.98
CA GLU A 238 -12.99 26.74 14.64
C GLU A 238 -13.94 26.30 15.76
N HIS A 239 -13.57 25.27 16.52
CA HIS A 239 -14.47 24.61 17.47
C HIS A 239 -14.01 24.67 18.94
N GLY A 240 -12.90 25.36 19.22
CA GLY A 240 -12.36 25.52 20.57
C GLY A 240 -11.99 24.18 21.21
N ASP A 241 -12.20 24.05 22.52
CA ASP A 241 -11.74 22.88 23.29
C ASP A 241 -12.64 21.64 23.21
N LYS A 242 -13.44 21.52 22.15
CA LYS A 242 -14.18 20.28 21.91
C LYS A 242 -13.20 19.10 21.79
N PRO A 243 -13.43 17.99 22.52
CA PRO A 243 -12.54 16.84 22.45
C PRO A 243 -12.52 16.25 21.04
N LEU A 244 -11.32 16.07 20.49
CA LEU A 244 -11.09 15.44 19.19
C LEU A 244 -10.56 14.02 19.40
N VAL A 245 -10.99 13.10 18.55
CA VAL A 245 -10.51 11.71 18.49
C VAL A 245 -9.87 11.49 17.13
N ILE A 246 -8.67 10.94 17.13
CA ILE A 246 -7.98 10.52 15.91
C ILE A 246 -8.22 9.03 15.73
N TRP A 247 -8.53 8.62 14.51
CA TRP A 247 -8.69 7.21 14.16
C TRP A 247 -7.82 6.84 12.98
N LYS A 248 -7.52 5.53 12.89
CA LYS A 248 -6.89 4.93 11.71
C LYS A 248 -7.58 3.62 11.36
N SER A 249 -7.66 3.35 10.06
CA SER A 249 -8.13 2.10 9.49
C SER A 249 -7.02 1.49 8.65
N ASP A 250 -6.84 0.18 8.75
CA ASP A 250 -5.81 -0.60 8.04
C ASP A 250 -6.49 -1.50 7.01
N ILE A 251 -6.04 -1.44 5.75
CA ILE A 251 -6.55 -2.26 4.66
C ILE A 251 -5.53 -3.38 4.34
N SER A 252 -5.95 -4.63 4.57
CA SER A 252 -5.05 -5.79 4.45
C SER A 252 -4.71 -6.22 3.01
N LYS A 253 -3.55 -6.90 2.89
CA LYS A 253 -2.72 -7.14 1.68
C LYS A 253 -3.03 -8.43 0.91
N ILE A 254 -2.59 -8.53 -0.37
CA ILE A 254 -2.46 -9.78 -1.16
C ILE A 254 -1.27 -9.68 -2.17
N LYS A 255 -0.78 -10.74 -2.87
CA LYS A 255 0.59 -10.85 -3.49
C LYS A 255 0.59 -11.19 -5.03
N GLN A 256 1.70 -11.66 -5.63
CA GLN A 256 1.94 -11.98 -7.09
C GLN A 256 2.72 -13.32 -7.24
N THR A 257 3.03 -13.79 -8.48
CA THR A 257 3.67 -15.10 -8.75
C THR A 257 4.91 -15.35 -7.89
N VAL A 258 4.88 -16.43 -7.13
CA VAL A 258 5.90 -16.77 -6.14
C VAL A 258 6.34 -18.22 -6.32
N VAL A 259 7.65 -18.44 -6.22
CA VAL A 259 8.24 -19.77 -6.26
C VAL A 259 8.58 -20.20 -4.83
N PHE A 260 8.05 -21.35 -4.42
CA PHE A 260 8.40 -21.98 -3.16
C PHE A 260 8.51 -23.50 -3.34
N ASP A 261 9.58 -24.10 -2.80
CA ASP A 261 9.82 -25.55 -2.89
C ASP A 261 9.80 -26.07 -4.34
N CYS A 262 10.42 -25.32 -5.26
CA CYS A 262 10.42 -25.56 -6.72
C CYS A 262 9.02 -25.66 -7.35
N LYS A 263 8.01 -25.07 -6.69
CA LYS A 263 6.63 -25.01 -7.18
C LYS A 263 6.26 -23.54 -7.41
N PRO A 264 6.05 -23.13 -8.66
CA PRO A 264 5.53 -21.83 -8.98
C PRO A 264 4.03 -21.79 -8.69
N HIS A 265 3.62 -20.73 -8.04
CA HIS A 265 2.22 -20.34 -7.85
C HIS A 265 2.04 -18.97 -8.48
N ILE A 266 0.97 -18.76 -9.24
CA ILE A 266 0.57 -17.40 -9.63
C ILE A 266 -0.23 -16.81 -8.49
N ASP A 267 0.04 -15.57 -8.12
CA ASP A 267 -0.93 -14.84 -7.31
C ASP A 267 -1.61 -13.78 -8.16
N TRP A 268 -2.92 -13.77 -8.02
CA TRP A 268 -3.89 -13.03 -8.80
C TRP A 268 -4.13 -11.61 -8.27
N ARG A 269 -3.33 -11.13 -7.31
CA ARG A 269 -3.56 -9.84 -6.65
C ARG A 269 -2.38 -8.89 -6.80
N ASN A 270 -2.53 -7.71 -6.20
CA ASN A 270 -1.53 -6.66 -6.26
C ASN A 270 -0.53 -6.78 -5.08
N ASN A 271 0.73 -7.12 -5.36
CA ASN A 271 1.72 -7.49 -4.35
C ASN A 271 2.50 -6.33 -3.73
N PHE A 272 2.85 -6.46 -2.45
CA PHE A 272 3.85 -5.59 -1.85
C PHE A 272 5.25 -5.92 -2.38
N GLY A 273 6.04 -4.87 -2.60
CA GLY A 273 7.41 -4.97 -3.11
C GLY A 273 7.53 -4.86 -4.63
N GLY A 274 6.42 -4.93 -5.38
CA GLY A 274 6.39 -4.61 -6.81
C GLY A 274 6.48 -3.10 -7.03
N GLY A 275 7.35 -2.65 -7.94
CA GLY A 275 7.63 -1.24 -8.21
C GLY A 275 6.40 -0.45 -8.65
N GLY A 276 5.49 -1.08 -9.40
CA GLY A 276 4.22 -0.48 -9.83
C GLY A 276 3.06 -0.73 -8.86
N SER A 277 3.19 -1.68 -7.93
CA SER A 277 2.07 -2.15 -7.12
C SER A 277 1.53 -1.11 -6.16
N GLY A 278 2.44 -0.39 -5.48
CA GLY A 278 2.03 0.72 -4.61
C GLY A 278 1.28 1.79 -5.39
N ARG A 279 1.74 2.09 -6.61
CA ARG A 279 1.12 3.13 -7.45
C ARG A 279 -0.27 2.70 -7.93
N ILE A 280 -0.44 1.47 -8.40
CA ILE A 280 -1.77 0.91 -8.74
C ILE A 280 -2.73 1.08 -7.56
N TRP A 281 -2.30 0.65 -6.37
CA TRP A 281 -3.10 0.77 -5.16
C TRP A 281 -3.47 2.21 -4.85
N THR A 282 -2.48 3.10 -4.86
CA THR A 282 -2.65 4.53 -4.56
C THR A 282 -3.60 5.19 -5.56
N THR A 283 -3.49 4.87 -6.86
CA THR A 283 -4.36 5.38 -7.92
C THR A 283 -5.80 4.86 -7.84
N PHE A 284 -6.01 3.62 -7.43
CA PHE A 284 -7.36 3.15 -7.11
C PHE A 284 -7.89 3.87 -5.86
N PHE A 285 -7.08 3.92 -4.80
CA PHE A 285 -7.54 4.37 -3.49
C PHE A 285 -7.79 5.88 -3.45
N MET A 286 -7.09 6.69 -4.24
CA MET A 286 -7.39 8.13 -4.37
C MET A 286 -8.81 8.40 -4.87
N LEU A 287 -9.34 7.54 -5.76
CA LEU A 287 -10.72 7.66 -6.23
C LEU A 287 -11.72 7.25 -5.13
N VAL A 288 -11.36 6.26 -4.32
CA VAL A 288 -12.15 5.89 -3.12
C VAL A 288 -12.19 7.06 -2.12
N LEU A 289 -11.05 7.72 -1.88
CA LEU A 289 -10.98 8.91 -1.04
C LEU A 289 -11.79 10.06 -1.62
N TRP A 290 -11.75 10.26 -2.93
CA TRP A 290 -12.56 11.28 -3.59
C TRP A 290 -14.06 11.02 -3.38
N ILE A 291 -14.52 9.77 -3.53
CA ILE A 291 -15.90 9.40 -3.18
C ILE A 291 -16.19 9.73 -1.71
N ALA A 292 -15.29 9.36 -0.79
CA ALA A 292 -15.49 9.60 0.63
C ALA A 292 -15.63 11.09 0.96
N LEU A 293 -14.77 11.94 0.39
CA LEU A 293 -14.74 13.38 0.63
C LEU A 293 -15.90 14.11 -0.06
N PHE A 294 -16.11 13.87 -1.36
CA PHE A 294 -17.00 14.70 -2.19
C PHE A 294 -18.41 14.12 -2.37
N ILE A 295 -18.58 12.81 -2.17
CA ILE A 295 -19.90 12.15 -2.28
C ILE A 295 -20.44 11.75 -0.90
N LYS A 296 -19.57 11.35 0.02
CA LYS A 296 -19.96 10.95 1.39
C LYS A 296 -19.70 12.02 2.44
N PHE A 297 -19.05 13.12 2.07
CA PHE A 297 -18.80 14.26 2.96
C PHE A 297 -18.05 13.89 4.24
N ILE A 298 -17.15 12.89 4.15
CA ILE A 298 -16.21 12.57 5.22
C ILE A 298 -15.06 13.57 5.12
N LEU A 299 -15.04 14.54 6.02
CA LEU A 299 -14.05 15.63 6.02
C LEU A 299 -12.67 15.12 6.45
N ASP A 300 -11.62 15.80 6.00
CA ASP A 300 -10.23 15.61 6.47
C ASP A 300 -9.78 14.14 6.51
N LEU A 301 -10.13 13.39 5.46
CA LEU A 301 -9.73 12.01 5.29
C LEU A 301 -8.43 11.92 4.50
N PHE A 302 -7.43 11.29 5.11
CA PHE A 302 -6.08 11.18 4.56
C PHE A 302 -5.65 9.71 4.44
N THR A 303 -4.67 9.44 3.57
CA THR A 303 -4.09 8.11 3.46
C THR A 303 -2.56 8.09 3.38
N TYR A 304 -1.99 7.05 3.98
CA TYR A 304 -0.60 6.66 3.80
C TYR A 304 -0.55 5.17 3.45
N VAL A 305 -0.44 4.90 2.14
CA VAL A 305 -0.44 3.55 1.56
C VAL A 305 -1.71 2.78 1.92
N ASP A 306 -1.64 1.85 2.87
CA ASP A 306 -2.72 0.99 3.34
C ASP A 306 -3.46 1.55 4.56
N ASN A 307 -2.99 2.67 5.12
CA ASN A 307 -3.60 3.30 6.28
C ASN A 307 -4.45 4.50 5.85
N ALA A 308 -5.75 4.45 6.11
CA ALA A 308 -6.60 5.64 6.10
C ALA A 308 -6.68 6.20 7.52
N PHE A 309 -6.62 7.53 7.67
CA PHE A 309 -6.70 8.17 8.97
C PHE A 309 -7.38 9.53 8.87
N SER A 310 -8.05 9.91 9.95
CA SER A 310 -8.76 11.18 10.08
C SER A 310 -9.00 11.49 11.55
N TRP A 311 -9.83 12.49 11.81
CA TRP A 311 -10.27 12.90 13.12
C TRP A 311 -11.78 13.10 13.13
N ASP A 312 -12.38 13.03 14.33
CA ASP A 312 -13.76 13.46 14.56
C ASP A 312 -13.90 13.97 16.00
N PHE A 313 -15.06 14.53 16.34
CA PHE A 313 -15.40 14.88 17.71
C PHE A 313 -15.70 13.64 18.56
N ALA A 314 -15.27 13.68 19.82
CA ALA A 314 -15.62 12.63 20.76
C ALA A 314 -17.15 12.51 20.91
N GLY A 315 -17.64 11.28 20.72
CA GLY A 315 -19.07 10.97 20.82
C GLY A 315 -19.85 11.11 19.51
N ASN A 316 -19.22 11.56 18.42
CA ASN A 316 -19.81 11.46 17.08
C ASN A 316 -19.65 10.02 16.58
N LEU A 317 -20.60 9.15 16.93
CA LEU A 317 -20.58 7.74 16.54
C LEU A 317 -21.69 7.46 15.54
N ALA A 318 -21.37 6.73 14.47
CA ALA A 318 -22.32 6.19 13.52
C ALA A 318 -22.50 4.68 13.71
N TRP A 319 -23.74 4.21 13.64
CA TRP A 319 -24.02 2.78 13.62
C TRP A 319 -23.64 2.21 12.26
N TYR A 320 -22.73 1.25 12.25
CA TYR A 320 -22.34 0.56 11.02
C TYR A 320 -22.99 -0.82 10.96
N GLU A 321 -24.08 -0.87 10.22
CA GLU A 321 -24.92 -2.06 10.07
C GLU A 321 -24.14 -3.33 9.67
N PRO A 322 -23.17 -3.29 8.73
CA PRO A 322 -22.47 -4.52 8.33
C PRO A 322 -21.68 -5.21 9.45
N TYR A 323 -21.26 -4.47 10.49
CA TYR A 323 -20.57 -5.01 11.65
C TYR A 323 -21.39 -4.94 12.94
N GLN A 324 -22.63 -4.46 12.88
CA GLN A 324 -23.53 -4.34 14.02
C GLN A 324 -22.87 -3.67 15.23
N THR A 325 -22.13 -2.58 14.99
CA THR A 325 -21.43 -1.84 16.05
C THR A 325 -21.32 -0.36 15.71
N TRP A 326 -21.08 0.45 16.74
CA TRP A 326 -20.81 1.88 16.61
C TRP A 326 -19.34 2.10 16.26
N TYR A 327 -19.09 2.89 15.22
CA TYR A 327 -17.76 3.41 14.88
C TYR A 327 -17.79 4.93 14.97
N LEU A 328 -16.61 5.52 15.13
CA LEU A 328 -16.39 6.94 14.78
C LEU A 328 -16.63 7.10 13.28
#